data_AF-A0A7W1QVP9-F1
#
_entry.id   AF-A0A7W1QVP9-F1
#
_cell.length_a   1.000
_cell.length_b   1.000
_cell.length_c   1.000
_cell.angle_alpha   90.00
_cell.angle_beta   90.00
_cell.angle_gamma   90.00
#
_symmetry.space_group_name_H-M   'P 1'
#
loop_
_entity.id
_entity.type
_entity.pdbx_description
1 polymer ?
#
loop_
_entity_poly.entity_id
_entity_poly.type
_entity_poly.pdbx_seq_one_letter_code
_entity_poly.pdbx_strand_id
1 'polypeptide(L)'
;VIAAYRVRADNSDLADAASAQILLTIPQPFANHNGGVLRFGPDGYLYIGMGDGGSANDPGNRAQDRFNLLGKILRLDVDGGNPYGIPATNPFASGGGGRPEIWAVGLRNPWKFAFDRATGDFFIGDVGQDRFEEVHRFDAAAGGGANLGWRVMEGVHCTGLPGLVPCFDPALSLPIIEYSHSAGCSVTGGTVYRGTAVPALAGRYVYGDFCSGRIWSAGLNRLGVWIPRDIGNTGIAISAFAEDEAGELYFADYARGEIRRFAAEPADRIDVIEYYNAALNHYFMTATPAEIHALDSGTLKGWARTSRSFSAFAQAASGTSPVCRYYLPPAFGDSHFYSASPVECDEVRAKFPGFVSEGASVLHIALPDTVTGVCATDTVPVYRVWNNRADANHRYTTDPAIRNAMVAQGGIAEGYGPDHVIMCAPQ
;
A
#
# COMPACT_ATOMS: atom_id res chain seq x y z
N VAL A 1 -20.23 17.63 -14.59
CA VAL A 1 -21.04 17.14 -15.74
C VAL A 1 -20.74 15.67 -15.94
N ILE A 2 -21.76 14.86 -16.17
CA ILE A 2 -21.63 13.46 -16.59
C ILE A 2 -22.11 13.37 -18.04
N ALA A 3 -21.27 12.83 -18.92
CA ALA A 3 -21.56 12.73 -20.34
C ALA A 3 -21.17 11.36 -20.90
N ALA A 4 -21.96 10.89 -21.86
CA ALA A 4 -21.67 9.71 -22.65
C ALA A 4 -21.06 10.10 -24.00
N TYR A 5 -20.17 9.25 -24.50
CA TYR A 5 -19.55 9.36 -25.81
C TYR A 5 -19.62 8.00 -26.50
N ARG A 6 -19.76 7.99 -27.81
CA ARG A 6 -19.61 6.78 -28.62
C ARG A 6 -18.13 6.54 -28.89
N VAL A 7 -17.74 5.27 -28.88
CA VAL A 7 -16.42 4.87 -29.40
C VAL A 7 -16.37 5.08 -30.91
N ARG A 8 -15.20 5.37 -31.46
CA ARG A 8 -15.05 5.53 -32.90
C ARG A 8 -15.22 4.20 -33.63
N ALA A 9 -15.84 4.24 -34.80
CA ALA A 9 -16.04 3.03 -35.62
C ALA A 9 -14.72 2.43 -36.12
N ASP A 10 -13.67 3.25 -36.25
CA ASP A 10 -12.33 2.82 -36.70
C ASP A 10 -11.37 2.48 -35.56
N ASN A 11 -11.70 2.82 -34.31
CA ASN A 11 -10.92 2.46 -33.13
C ASN A 11 -11.79 2.48 -31.86
N SER A 12 -12.08 1.31 -31.31
CA SER A 12 -12.91 1.13 -30.11
C SER A 12 -12.27 1.69 -28.83
N ASP A 13 -10.95 1.96 -28.83
CA ASP A 13 -10.23 2.50 -27.67
C ASP A 13 -10.24 4.04 -27.63
N LEU A 14 -10.87 4.69 -28.62
CA LEU A 14 -10.97 6.14 -28.72
C LEU A 14 -12.43 6.59 -28.72
N ALA A 15 -12.77 7.51 -27.82
CA ALA A 15 -14.07 8.19 -27.83
C ALA A 15 -14.14 9.24 -28.94
N ASP A 16 -15.27 9.33 -29.64
CA ASP A 16 -15.56 10.42 -30.57
C ASP A 16 -16.02 11.66 -29.81
N ALA A 17 -15.17 12.68 -29.74
CA ALA A 17 -15.46 13.93 -29.04
C ALA A 17 -16.72 14.66 -29.56
N ALA A 18 -17.11 14.46 -30.84
CA ALA A 18 -18.30 15.08 -31.42
C ALA A 18 -19.61 14.40 -30.98
N SER A 19 -19.51 13.19 -30.39
CA SER A 19 -20.67 12.38 -29.99
C SER A 19 -21.19 12.67 -28.58
N ALA A 20 -20.68 13.71 -27.92
CA ALA A 20 -20.99 14.02 -26.53
C ALA A 20 -22.49 14.18 -26.28
N GLN A 21 -23.03 13.38 -25.37
CA GLN A 21 -24.38 13.52 -24.85
C GLN A 21 -24.32 13.78 -23.34
N ILE A 22 -24.80 14.94 -22.90
CA ILE A 22 -24.89 15.25 -21.47
C ILE A 22 -25.99 14.36 -20.87
N LEU A 23 -25.59 13.49 -19.94
CA LEU A 23 -26.53 12.68 -19.17
C LEU A 23 -27.07 13.51 -18.01
N LEU A 24 -26.17 14.04 -17.17
CA LEU A 24 -26.55 14.71 -15.93
C LEU A 24 -25.60 15.88 -15.63
N THR A 25 -26.16 16.99 -15.16
CA THR A 25 -25.39 18.14 -14.67
C THR A 25 -25.76 18.42 -13.23
N ILE A 26 -24.76 18.42 -12.35
CA ILE A 26 -24.89 18.64 -10.91
C ILE A 26 -24.12 19.93 -10.57
N PRO A 27 -24.79 20.98 -10.08
CA PRO A 27 -24.12 22.19 -9.63
C PRO A 27 -23.22 21.93 -8.42
N GLN A 28 -21.99 22.46 -8.45
CA GLN A 28 -21.05 22.41 -7.34
C GLN A 28 -21.00 23.77 -6.66
N PRO A 29 -21.35 23.89 -5.36
CA PRO A 29 -21.36 25.19 -4.68
C PRO A 29 -20.00 25.57 -4.09
N PHE A 30 -19.06 24.63 -3.98
CA PHE A 30 -17.68 24.90 -3.54
C PHE A 30 -16.67 24.24 -4.49
N ALA A 31 -15.37 24.53 -4.32
CA ALA A 31 -14.31 24.09 -5.23
C ALA A 31 -13.86 22.63 -5.03
N ASN A 32 -14.22 22.00 -3.91
CA ASN A 32 -13.78 20.67 -3.50
C ASN A 32 -14.95 19.67 -3.39
N HIS A 33 -14.61 18.39 -3.22
CA HIS A 33 -15.53 17.25 -3.12
C HIS A 33 -16.43 17.07 -4.37
N ASN A 34 -15.81 17.22 -5.54
CA ASN A 34 -16.53 17.16 -6.82
C ASN A 34 -16.88 15.73 -7.27
N GLY A 35 -16.38 14.70 -6.57
CA GLY A 35 -16.52 13.31 -6.98
C GLY A 35 -15.79 13.00 -8.28
N GLY A 36 -16.36 12.12 -9.11
CA GLY A 36 -15.90 11.88 -10.48
C GLY A 36 -15.56 10.43 -10.82
N VAL A 37 -15.64 9.52 -9.85
CA VAL A 37 -15.55 8.08 -10.15
C VAL A 37 -16.86 7.58 -10.77
N LEU A 38 -16.71 6.86 -11.88
CA LEU A 38 -17.78 6.22 -12.65
C LEU A 38 -17.46 4.73 -12.79
N ARG A 39 -18.46 3.88 -12.58
CA ARG A 39 -18.36 2.43 -12.83
C ARG A 39 -19.71 1.88 -13.28
N PHE A 40 -19.68 0.90 -14.17
CA PHE A 40 -20.85 0.05 -14.38
C PHE A 40 -20.88 -1.01 -13.28
N GLY A 41 -22.05 -1.19 -12.67
CA GLY A 41 -22.28 -2.28 -11.73
C GLY A 41 -22.46 -3.62 -12.44
N PRO A 42 -22.42 -4.74 -11.70
CA PRO A 42 -22.71 -6.07 -12.25
C PRO A 42 -24.15 -6.21 -12.76
N ASP A 43 -25.01 -5.27 -12.41
CA ASP A 43 -26.39 -5.13 -12.85
C ASP A 43 -26.56 -4.36 -14.18
N GLY A 44 -25.47 -3.87 -14.77
CA GLY A 44 -25.45 -3.14 -16.03
C GLY A 44 -25.74 -1.63 -15.91
N TYR A 45 -25.98 -1.11 -14.70
CA TYR A 45 -26.28 0.31 -14.51
C TYR A 45 -25.03 1.14 -14.24
N LEU A 46 -25.09 2.43 -14.56
CA LEU A 46 -23.99 3.37 -14.29
C LEU A 46 -24.08 3.90 -12.86
N TYR A 47 -23.06 3.64 -12.06
CA TYR A 47 -22.87 4.20 -10.72
C TYR A 47 -21.95 5.42 -10.76
N ILE A 48 -22.29 6.43 -9.96
CA ILE A 48 -21.62 7.73 -9.93
C ILE A 48 -21.34 8.13 -8.48
N GLY A 49 -20.07 8.38 -8.15
CA GLY A 49 -19.66 8.90 -6.85
C GLY A 49 -19.65 10.41 -6.84
N MET A 50 -20.45 11.01 -5.96
CA MET A 50 -20.56 12.46 -5.80
C MET A 50 -20.30 12.85 -4.35
N GLY A 51 -19.30 13.70 -4.12
CA GLY A 51 -19.07 14.30 -2.81
C GLY A 51 -20.19 15.27 -2.43
N ASP A 52 -20.20 15.65 -1.17
CA ASP A 52 -21.17 16.57 -0.57
C ASP A 52 -21.14 17.95 -1.24
N GLY A 53 -20.14 18.22 -2.08
CA GLY A 53 -19.94 19.43 -2.85
C GLY A 53 -19.16 20.49 -2.09
N GLY A 54 -18.43 20.12 -1.05
CA GLY A 54 -17.32 20.88 -0.48
C GLY A 54 -17.66 21.73 0.73
N SER A 55 -16.66 22.50 1.20
CA SER A 55 -16.63 23.21 2.49
C SER A 55 -16.60 22.28 3.72
N ALA A 56 -16.20 22.83 4.86
CA ALA A 56 -16.19 22.10 6.13
C ALA A 56 -17.62 21.85 6.65
N ASN A 57 -17.83 20.67 7.23
CA ASN A 57 -19.04 20.21 7.92
C ASN A 57 -20.31 20.18 7.06
N ASP A 58 -20.17 20.05 5.74
CA ASP A 58 -21.27 20.08 4.76
C ASP A 58 -22.34 21.12 5.15
N PRO A 59 -22.08 22.44 4.98
CA PRO A 59 -22.90 23.48 5.61
C PRO A 59 -24.37 23.44 5.17
N GLY A 60 -24.65 22.91 3.98
CA GLY A 60 -26.01 22.73 3.45
C GLY A 60 -26.70 21.42 3.85
N ASN A 61 -26.06 20.54 4.64
CA ASN A 61 -26.55 19.20 4.98
C ASN A 61 -26.97 18.39 3.73
N ARG A 62 -26.26 18.59 2.62
CA ARG A 62 -26.56 18.02 1.31
C ARG A 62 -26.37 16.52 1.29
N ALA A 63 -25.40 15.99 2.04
CA ALA A 63 -25.14 14.56 2.12
C ALA A 63 -26.37 13.79 2.66
N GLN A 64 -27.10 14.37 3.60
CA GLN A 64 -28.34 13.81 4.16
C GLN A 64 -29.61 14.23 3.41
N ASP A 65 -29.59 15.36 2.71
CA ASP A 65 -30.73 15.81 1.90
C ASP A 65 -30.96 14.86 0.71
N ARG A 66 -32.10 14.15 0.74
CA ARG A 66 -32.51 13.19 -0.29
C ARG A 66 -33.02 13.87 -1.55
N PHE A 67 -33.25 15.18 -1.52
CA PHE A 67 -33.64 15.98 -2.69
C PHE A 67 -32.44 16.60 -3.42
N ASN A 68 -31.23 16.38 -2.90
CA ASN A 68 -29.97 16.80 -3.48
C ASN A 68 -29.15 15.61 -4.01
N LEU A 69 -28.37 15.82 -5.07
CA LEU A 69 -27.53 14.80 -5.70
C LEU A 69 -26.08 14.76 -5.17
N LEU A 70 -25.73 15.66 -4.24
CA LEU A 70 -24.41 15.74 -3.62
C LEU A 70 -24.33 14.88 -2.34
N GLY A 71 -23.17 14.28 -2.10
CA GLY A 71 -22.90 13.37 -0.99
C GLY A 71 -23.64 12.05 -1.14
N LYS A 72 -23.60 11.48 -2.36
CA LYS A 72 -24.41 10.36 -2.82
C LYS A 72 -23.60 9.37 -3.64
N ILE A 73 -24.09 8.14 -3.67
CA ILE A 73 -23.91 7.25 -4.82
C ILE A 73 -25.17 7.32 -5.65
N LEU A 74 -25.03 7.69 -6.92
CA LEU A 74 -26.12 7.71 -7.90
C LEU A 74 -26.06 6.46 -8.77
N ARG A 75 -27.20 6.02 -9.29
CA ARG A 75 -27.32 4.86 -10.18
C ARG A 75 -28.33 5.14 -11.30
N LEU A 76 -27.85 5.14 -12.54
CA LEU A 76 -28.62 5.51 -13.73
C LEU A 76 -28.71 4.33 -14.70
N ASP A 77 -29.83 4.24 -15.40
CA ASP A 77 -29.99 3.36 -16.56
C ASP A 77 -29.66 4.14 -17.83
N VAL A 78 -28.44 4.00 -18.35
CA VAL A 78 -28.01 4.77 -19.53
C VAL A 78 -28.58 4.24 -20.84
N ASP A 79 -29.15 3.04 -20.84
CA ASP A 79 -29.82 2.43 -21.99
C ASP A 79 -31.34 2.67 -21.96
N GLY A 80 -31.89 2.95 -20.79
CA GLY A 80 -33.32 3.07 -20.51
C GLY A 80 -33.91 4.46 -20.68
N GLY A 81 -33.71 5.15 -21.80
CA GLY A 81 -34.40 6.42 -22.07
C GLY A 81 -33.55 7.43 -22.83
N ASN A 82 -33.97 8.69 -22.81
CA ASN A 82 -33.21 9.79 -23.39
C ASN A 82 -33.32 11.05 -22.50
N PRO A 83 -32.28 11.45 -21.75
CA PRO A 83 -30.90 10.97 -21.85
C PRO A 83 -30.57 9.70 -21.05
N TYR A 84 -31.40 9.31 -20.09
CA TYR A 84 -31.24 8.09 -19.29
C TYR A 84 -32.59 7.72 -18.62
N GLY A 85 -32.67 6.50 -18.09
CA GLY A 85 -33.74 5.99 -17.26
C GLY A 85 -33.37 5.85 -15.79
N ILE A 86 -34.38 5.57 -14.98
CA ILE A 86 -34.21 5.29 -13.55
C ILE A 86 -34.42 3.79 -13.33
N PRO A 87 -33.44 3.07 -12.78
CA PRO A 87 -33.65 1.69 -12.35
C PRO A 87 -34.82 1.62 -11.37
N ALA A 88 -35.82 0.78 -11.66
CA ALA A 88 -37.01 0.63 -10.81
C ALA A 88 -36.69 0.17 -9.37
N THR A 89 -35.50 -0.39 -9.19
CA THR A 89 -34.97 -0.85 -7.89
C THR A 89 -34.25 0.24 -7.10
N ASN A 90 -34.15 1.47 -7.61
CA ASN A 90 -33.61 2.58 -6.85
C ASN A 90 -34.56 2.91 -5.66
N PRO A 91 -34.00 3.24 -4.47
CA PRO A 91 -34.77 3.52 -3.26
C PRO A 91 -35.84 4.62 -3.42
N PHE A 92 -35.59 5.58 -4.31
CA PHE A 92 -36.48 6.72 -4.55
C PHE A 92 -37.03 6.74 -5.98
N ALA A 93 -37.12 5.59 -6.66
CA ALA A 93 -37.49 5.50 -8.07
C ALA A 93 -38.82 6.20 -8.42
N SER A 94 -39.78 6.26 -7.49
CA SER A 94 -41.06 6.97 -7.68
C SER A 94 -40.98 8.50 -7.54
N GLY A 95 -39.84 9.04 -7.10
CA GLY A 95 -39.59 10.48 -6.94
C GLY A 95 -40.26 11.15 -5.73
N GLY A 96 -41.19 10.48 -5.04
CA GLY A 96 -41.93 11.08 -3.92
C GLY A 96 -41.12 11.26 -2.63
N GLY A 97 -40.06 10.45 -2.43
CA GLY A 97 -39.27 10.41 -1.19
C GLY A 97 -37.83 10.94 -1.31
N GLY A 98 -37.44 11.39 -2.50
CA GLY A 98 -36.09 11.82 -2.83
C GLY A 98 -35.84 11.80 -4.34
N ARG A 99 -34.62 12.18 -4.74
CA ARG A 99 -34.19 12.14 -6.14
C ARG A 99 -34.11 10.69 -6.63
N PRO A 100 -34.80 10.32 -7.72
CA PRO A 100 -34.81 8.95 -8.26
C PRO A 100 -33.43 8.40 -8.63
N GLU A 101 -32.46 9.27 -8.89
CA GLU A 101 -31.09 8.92 -9.24
C GLU A 101 -30.28 8.34 -8.05
N ILE A 102 -30.70 8.60 -6.81
CA ILE A 102 -29.95 8.24 -5.60
C ILE A 102 -30.05 6.74 -5.33
N TRP A 103 -28.88 6.12 -5.15
CA TRP A 103 -28.72 4.74 -4.67
C TRP A 103 -28.28 4.68 -3.20
N ALA A 104 -27.37 5.55 -2.75
CA ALA A 104 -26.98 5.68 -1.34
C ALA A 104 -26.77 7.15 -0.94
N VAL A 105 -26.90 7.43 0.36
CA VAL A 105 -26.80 8.78 0.94
C VAL A 105 -25.73 8.86 2.02
N GLY A 106 -25.38 10.07 2.45
CA GLY A 106 -24.52 10.29 3.62
C GLY A 106 -23.04 10.09 3.35
N LEU A 107 -22.55 10.48 2.17
CA LEU A 107 -21.12 10.47 1.85
C LEU A 107 -20.53 11.88 1.87
N ARG A 108 -19.23 11.99 2.19
CA ARG A 108 -18.50 13.27 2.20
C ARG A 108 -17.78 13.52 0.88
N ASN A 109 -16.82 12.69 0.54
CA ASN A 109 -15.98 12.78 -0.65
C ASN A 109 -15.55 11.37 -1.12
N PRO A 110 -16.48 10.61 -1.74
CA PRO A 110 -16.21 9.28 -2.26
C PRO A 110 -15.25 9.34 -3.44
N TRP A 111 -13.97 9.03 -3.20
CA TRP A 111 -12.91 9.22 -4.20
C TRP A 111 -12.85 8.07 -5.22
N LYS A 112 -12.73 6.82 -4.76
CA LYS A 112 -12.88 5.61 -5.59
C LYS A 112 -13.80 4.59 -4.93
N PHE A 113 -14.58 3.94 -5.79
CA PHE A 113 -15.35 2.76 -5.45
C PHE A 113 -15.18 1.70 -6.53
N ALA A 114 -15.46 0.45 -6.16
CA ALA A 114 -15.33 -0.70 -7.04
C ALA A 114 -16.41 -1.74 -6.72
N PHE A 115 -16.70 -2.57 -7.71
CA PHE A 115 -17.44 -3.81 -7.53
C PHE A 115 -16.46 -4.96 -7.60
N ASP A 116 -16.53 -5.87 -6.63
CA ASP A 116 -15.79 -7.11 -6.68
C ASP A 116 -16.28 -7.96 -7.87
N ARG A 117 -15.39 -8.23 -8.84
CA ARG A 117 -15.74 -8.97 -10.06
C ARG A 117 -16.28 -10.38 -9.80
N ALA A 118 -15.95 -10.98 -8.66
CA ALA A 118 -16.36 -12.35 -8.34
C ALA A 118 -17.70 -12.40 -7.60
N THR A 119 -17.99 -11.43 -6.73
CA THR A 119 -19.17 -11.46 -5.84
C THR A 119 -20.21 -10.41 -6.17
N GLY A 120 -19.82 -9.32 -6.85
CA GLY A 120 -20.64 -8.14 -7.07
C GLY A 120 -20.71 -7.20 -5.87
N ASP A 121 -19.94 -7.46 -4.80
CA ASP A 121 -19.93 -6.61 -3.61
C ASP A 121 -19.40 -5.21 -3.92
N PHE A 122 -20.05 -4.19 -3.38
CA PHE A 122 -19.66 -2.80 -3.56
C PHE A 122 -18.72 -2.37 -2.44
N PHE A 123 -17.61 -1.73 -2.79
CA PHE A 123 -16.65 -1.12 -1.85
C PHE A 123 -16.44 0.34 -2.18
N ILE A 124 -16.34 1.20 -1.17
CA ILE A 124 -16.09 2.62 -1.37
C ILE A 124 -15.20 3.21 -0.29
N GLY A 125 -14.14 3.92 -0.70
CA GLY A 125 -13.38 4.79 0.17
C GLY A 125 -14.01 6.19 0.19
N ASP A 126 -14.31 6.70 1.38
CA ASP A 126 -14.86 8.03 1.59
C ASP A 126 -13.89 8.88 2.43
N VAL A 127 -13.46 10.02 1.88
CA VAL A 127 -12.42 10.83 2.50
C VAL A 127 -12.98 11.61 3.68
N GLY A 128 -12.35 11.41 4.84
CA GLY A 128 -12.67 12.05 6.12
C GLY A 128 -12.45 13.55 6.15
N GLN A 129 -12.96 14.23 7.18
CA GLN A 129 -12.73 15.66 7.34
C GLN A 129 -11.50 15.97 8.18
N ASP A 130 -11.53 15.52 9.43
CA ASP A 130 -10.64 16.01 10.48
C ASP A 130 -9.85 14.88 11.14
N ARG A 131 -10.44 13.67 11.25
CA ARG A 131 -9.89 12.64 12.13
C ARG A 131 -9.80 11.26 11.54
N PHE A 132 -10.75 10.83 10.71
CA PHE A 132 -10.83 9.44 10.29
C PHE A 132 -11.15 9.29 8.82
N GLU A 133 -10.38 8.43 8.17
CA GLU A 133 -10.62 7.92 6.84
C GLU A 133 -11.40 6.59 6.93
N GLU A 134 -12.26 6.30 5.95
CA GLU A 134 -13.18 5.17 6.05
C GLU A 134 -13.41 4.42 4.73
N VAL A 135 -13.70 3.12 4.86
CA VAL A 135 -14.16 2.27 3.75
C VAL A 135 -15.43 1.56 4.14
N HIS A 136 -16.46 1.70 3.29
CA HIS A 136 -17.72 0.98 3.41
C HIS A 136 -17.78 -0.18 2.42
N ARG A 137 -18.55 -1.22 2.78
CA ARG A 137 -18.87 -2.36 1.92
C ARG A 137 -20.35 -2.68 1.99
N PHE A 138 -20.95 -2.99 0.84
CA PHE A 138 -22.30 -3.55 0.75
C PHE A 138 -22.26 -4.86 -0.03
N ASP A 139 -22.95 -5.88 0.48
CA ASP A 139 -23.14 -7.14 -0.26
C ASP A 139 -23.87 -6.87 -1.57
N ALA A 140 -23.58 -7.62 -2.63
CA ALA A 140 -24.26 -7.48 -3.93
C ALA A 140 -25.81 -7.51 -3.82
N ALA A 141 -26.33 -8.28 -2.85
CA ALA A 141 -27.76 -8.44 -2.61
C ALA A 141 -28.38 -7.36 -1.70
N ALA A 142 -27.58 -6.46 -1.10
CA ALA A 142 -28.08 -5.47 -0.13
C ALA A 142 -29.06 -4.46 -0.74
N GLY A 143 -29.05 -4.28 -2.06
CA GLY A 143 -29.82 -3.26 -2.74
C GLY A 143 -29.29 -1.85 -2.45
N GLY A 144 -30.08 -0.82 -2.79
CA GLY A 144 -29.78 0.56 -2.45
C GLY A 144 -30.46 1.01 -1.16
N GLY A 145 -30.12 2.22 -0.71
CA GLY A 145 -30.81 2.93 0.38
C GLY A 145 -29.95 3.13 1.62
N ALA A 146 -28.71 2.65 1.60
CA ALA A 146 -27.76 2.84 2.70
C ALA A 146 -27.54 4.34 3.00
N ASN A 147 -27.45 4.65 4.28
CA ASN A 147 -27.05 5.96 4.78
C ASN A 147 -25.71 5.83 5.50
N LEU A 148 -24.63 6.34 4.90
CA LEU A 148 -23.27 6.22 5.41
C LEU A 148 -22.96 7.24 6.52
N GLY A 149 -23.94 8.07 6.90
CA GLY A 149 -23.92 8.82 8.15
C GLY A 149 -23.22 10.18 8.10
N TRP A 150 -22.46 10.53 7.05
CA TRP A 150 -21.96 11.90 6.93
C TRP A 150 -23.14 12.87 6.87
N ARG A 151 -23.22 13.91 7.71
CA ARG A 151 -22.16 14.49 8.55
C ARG A 151 -22.23 14.20 10.05
N VAL A 152 -23.12 13.33 10.51
CA VAL A 152 -23.24 13.01 11.96
C VAL A 152 -22.22 11.96 12.41
N MET A 153 -21.73 11.15 11.48
CA MET A 153 -20.63 10.19 11.65
C MET A 153 -19.41 10.60 10.82
N GLU A 154 -18.22 10.29 11.34
CA GLU A 154 -16.93 10.28 10.64
C GLU A 154 -16.18 9.04 11.15
N GLY A 155 -16.01 8.02 10.30
CA GLY A 155 -15.69 6.67 10.77
C GLY A 155 -16.81 6.12 11.65
N VAL A 156 -16.44 5.45 12.74
CA VAL A 156 -17.37 5.00 13.78
C VAL A 156 -17.56 6.05 14.89
N HIS A 157 -17.26 7.32 14.63
CA HIS A 157 -17.28 8.38 15.63
C HIS A 157 -18.34 9.45 15.35
N CYS A 158 -19.04 9.91 16.40
CA CYS A 158 -19.90 11.08 16.28
C CYS A 158 -19.06 12.35 16.00
N THR A 159 -19.53 13.19 15.08
CA THR A 159 -18.97 14.52 14.82
C THR A 159 -19.51 15.58 15.79
N GLY A 160 -20.65 15.31 16.43
CA GLY A 160 -21.38 16.29 17.24
C GLY A 160 -22.20 17.30 16.43
N LEU A 161 -22.20 17.18 15.09
CA LEU A 161 -23.02 17.99 14.21
C LEU A 161 -24.49 17.54 14.26
N PRO A 162 -25.45 18.46 14.09
CA PRO A 162 -26.85 18.08 14.03
C PRO A 162 -27.16 17.41 12.69
N GLY A 163 -28.03 16.39 12.74
CA GLY A 163 -28.61 15.70 11.59
C GLY A 163 -30.03 15.21 11.89
N LEU A 164 -30.76 14.81 10.85
CA LEU A 164 -32.11 14.25 10.98
C LEU A 164 -32.13 12.90 11.70
N VAL A 165 -31.04 12.15 11.55
CA VAL A 165 -30.79 10.88 12.22
C VAL A 165 -29.66 11.12 13.22
N PRO A 166 -29.78 10.68 14.49
CA PRO A 166 -28.72 10.84 15.47
C PRO A 166 -27.50 9.98 15.11
N CYS A 167 -26.33 10.32 15.64
CA CYS A 167 -25.16 9.44 15.51
C CYS A 167 -25.41 8.10 16.22
N PHE A 168 -24.80 7.02 15.72
CA PHE A 168 -25.03 5.62 16.15
C PHE A 168 -26.47 5.09 15.98
N ASP A 169 -27.32 5.77 15.21
CA ASP A 169 -28.62 5.21 14.87
C ASP A 169 -28.43 3.91 14.06
N PRO A 170 -29.18 2.83 14.35
CA PRO A 170 -29.10 1.57 13.61
C PRO A 170 -29.43 1.68 12.12
N ALA A 171 -30.06 2.77 11.67
CA ALA A 171 -30.30 3.05 10.25
C ALA A 171 -29.04 3.53 9.50
N LEU A 172 -27.96 3.85 10.22
CA LEU A 172 -26.68 4.21 9.63
C LEU A 172 -25.87 2.97 9.31
N SER A 173 -25.22 2.98 8.16
CA SER A 173 -24.25 1.98 7.76
C SER A 173 -22.88 2.43 8.24
N LEU A 174 -22.26 1.64 9.10
CA LEU A 174 -20.90 1.91 9.59
C LEU A 174 -19.84 1.36 8.62
N PRO A 175 -18.65 1.95 8.59
CA PRO A 175 -17.57 1.45 7.74
C PRO A 175 -17.04 0.11 8.25
N ILE A 176 -16.53 -0.71 7.32
CA ILE A 176 -15.85 -1.97 7.64
C ILE A 176 -14.38 -1.74 8.02
N ILE A 177 -13.83 -0.58 7.67
CA ILE A 177 -12.45 -0.16 7.92
C ILE A 177 -12.47 1.32 8.23
N GLU A 178 -11.75 1.72 9.27
CA GLU A 178 -11.40 3.11 9.52
C GLU A 178 -9.93 3.20 9.93
N TYR A 179 -9.32 4.37 9.71
CA TYR A 179 -8.01 4.69 10.29
C TYR A 179 -7.91 6.18 10.58
N SER A 180 -7.17 6.52 11.63
CA SER A 180 -7.01 7.91 12.06
C SER A 180 -6.06 8.69 11.15
N HIS A 181 -6.15 10.02 11.21
CA HIS A 181 -5.29 10.92 10.44
C HIS A 181 -3.78 10.85 10.79
N SER A 182 -3.42 10.10 11.84
CA SER A 182 -2.03 9.77 12.16
C SER A 182 -1.45 8.67 11.26
N ALA A 183 -2.29 7.88 10.57
CA ALA A 183 -1.87 6.80 9.68
C ALA A 183 -1.91 7.19 8.19
N GLY A 184 -2.82 8.09 7.81
CA GLY A 184 -3.01 8.64 6.46
C GLY A 184 -3.94 9.85 6.51
N CYS A 185 -4.27 10.52 5.41
CA CYS A 185 -5.16 11.71 5.47
C CYS A 185 -6.10 11.89 4.27
N SER A 186 -6.16 10.88 3.40
CA SER A 186 -7.09 10.85 2.28
C SER A 186 -7.12 9.43 1.71
N VAL A 187 -8.12 8.64 2.13
CA VAL A 187 -8.33 7.30 1.57
C VAL A 187 -8.61 7.42 0.09
N THR A 188 -7.82 6.70 -0.71
CA THR A 188 -8.04 6.63 -2.15
C THR A 188 -9.20 5.69 -2.48
N GLY A 189 -9.47 4.72 -1.60
CA GLY A 189 -10.26 3.54 -1.94
C GLY A 189 -9.37 2.49 -2.60
N GLY A 190 -9.99 1.55 -3.30
CA GLY A 190 -9.32 0.33 -3.71
C GLY A 190 -10.24 -0.65 -4.42
N THR A 191 -9.77 -1.88 -4.62
CA THR A 191 -10.53 -2.97 -5.23
C THR A 191 -10.12 -4.34 -4.68
N VAL A 192 -10.92 -5.37 -4.92
CA VAL A 192 -10.62 -6.74 -4.53
C VAL A 192 -9.69 -7.39 -5.54
N TYR A 193 -8.55 -7.92 -5.09
CA TYR A 193 -7.60 -8.56 -6.00
C TYR A 193 -8.13 -9.92 -6.50
N ARG A 194 -8.30 -10.05 -7.82
CA ARG A 194 -8.80 -11.25 -8.50
C ARG A 194 -7.81 -11.86 -9.50
N GLY A 195 -6.60 -11.31 -9.58
CA GLY A 195 -5.49 -11.83 -10.39
C GLY A 195 -4.82 -13.04 -9.75
N THR A 196 -3.75 -13.50 -10.39
CA THR A 196 -2.99 -14.70 -10.00
C THR A 196 -1.52 -14.45 -9.74
N ALA A 197 -0.97 -13.31 -10.19
CA ALA A 197 0.44 -12.98 -9.99
C ALA A 197 0.83 -12.72 -8.52
N VAL A 198 -0.13 -12.42 -7.64
CA VAL A 198 0.08 -12.16 -6.21
C VAL A 198 -0.84 -13.04 -5.35
N PRO A 199 -0.54 -14.34 -5.19
CA PRO A 199 -1.43 -15.28 -4.51
C PRO A 199 -1.81 -14.86 -3.08
N ALA A 200 -0.92 -14.17 -2.37
CA ALA A 200 -1.17 -13.67 -1.01
C ALA A 200 -2.32 -12.64 -0.92
N LEU A 201 -2.66 -11.98 -2.04
CA LEU A 201 -3.73 -11.00 -2.11
C LEU A 201 -5.06 -11.57 -2.64
N ALA A 202 -5.11 -12.84 -3.07
CA ALA A 202 -6.30 -13.43 -3.67
C ALA A 202 -7.56 -13.22 -2.81
N GLY A 203 -8.56 -12.51 -3.35
CA GLY A 203 -9.82 -12.20 -2.70
C GLY A 203 -9.75 -11.18 -1.55
N ARG A 204 -8.61 -10.50 -1.38
CA ARG A 204 -8.45 -9.42 -0.39
C ARG A 204 -8.77 -8.08 -1.04
N TYR A 205 -9.41 -7.20 -0.28
CA TYR A 205 -9.62 -5.80 -0.68
C TYR A 205 -8.33 -5.01 -0.46
N VAL A 206 -7.74 -4.48 -1.52
CA VAL A 206 -6.50 -3.71 -1.50
C VAL A 206 -6.83 -2.24 -1.71
N TYR A 207 -6.37 -1.39 -0.80
CA TYR A 207 -6.66 0.04 -0.78
C TYR A 207 -5.44 0.82 -0.29
N GLY A 208 -5.44 2.13 -0.53
CA GLY A 208 -4.34 2.99 -0.13
C GLY A 208 -4.77 4.39 0.22
N ASP A 209 -3.79 5.18 0.61
CA ASP A 209 -3.96 6.56 1.08
C ASP A 209 -3.08 7.51 0.28
N PHE A 210 -3.66 8.60 -0.19
CA PHE A 210 -3.01 9.57 -1.07
C PHE A 210 -1.89 10.33 -0.35
N CYS A 211 -2.06 10.65 0.93
CA CYS A 211 -1.11 11.47 1.69
C CYS A 211 0.13 10.69 2.10
N SER A 212 -0.07 9.46 2.57
CA SER A 212 0.98 8.65 3.18
C SER A 212 1.68 7.71 2.20
N GLY A 213 1.04 7.37 1.08
CA GLY A 213 1.51 6.34 0.14
C GLY A 213 1.45 4.92 0.71
N ARG A 214 0.79 4.73 1.85
CA ARG A 214 0.57 3.41 2.44
C ARG A 214 -0.47 2.62 1.66
N ILE A 215 -0.27 1.31 1.62
CA ILE A 215 -1.19 0.36 1.04
C ILE A 215 -1.52 -0.70 2.10
N TRP A 216 -2.79 -1.02 2.20
CA TRP A 216 -3.28 -2.09 3.06
C TRP A 216 -4.06 -3.12 2.23
N SER A 217 -4.10 -4.34 2.74
CA SER A 217 -5.07 -5.35 2.30
C SER A 217 -5.99 -5.74 3.45
N ALA A 218 -7.28 -5.84 3.20
CA ALA A 218 -8.27 -6.29 4.16
C ALA A 218 -8.95 -7.57 3.70
N GLY A 219 -9.30 -8.42 4.66
CA GLY A 219 -10.09 -9.63 4.40
C GLY A 219 -10.78 -10.10 5.66
N LEU A 220 -11.79 -10.95 5.49
CA LEU A 220 -12.57 -11.49 6.60
C LEU A 220 -11.74 -12.48 7.44
N ASN A 221 -11.83 -12.35 8.76
CA ASN A 221 -11.41 -13.40 9.67
C ASN A 221 -12.51 -14.47 9.81
N ARG A 222 -12.27 -15.50 10.64
CA ARG A 222 -13.22 -16.60 10.88
C ARG A 222 -14.55 -16.17 11.52
N LEU A 223 -14.61 -14.96 12.07
CA LEU A 223 -15.80 -14.38 12.70
C LEU A 223 -16.55 -13.42 11.76
N GLY A 224 -16.11 -13.29 10.50
CA GLY A 224 -16.74 -12.36 9.56
C GLY A 224 -16.37 -10.89 9.78
N VAL A 225 -15.28 -10.61 10.51
CA VAL A 225 -14.78 -9.24 10.72
C VAL A 225 -13.67 -8.93 9.72
N TRP A 226 -13.72 -7.75 9.10
CA TRP A 226 -12.68 -7.26 8.21
C TRP A 226 -11.43 -6.90 8.99
N ILE A 227 -10.31 -7.54 8.65
CA ILE A 227 -9.02 -7.29 9.29
C ILE A 227 -8.05 -6.67 8.26
N PRO A 228 -7.70 -5.38 8.42
CA PRO A 228 -6.67 -4.75 7.61
C PRO A 228 -5.28 -5.31 7.96
N ARG A 229 -4.41 -5.33 6.96
CA ARG A 229 -2.99 -5.66 7.06
C ARG A 229 -2.23 -4.61 6.27
N ASP A 230 -1.27 -3.96 6.91
CA ASP A 230 -0.30 -3.10 6.22
C ASP A 230 0.53 -3.98 5.29
N ILE A 231 0.58 -3.62 4.00
CA ILE A 231 1.35 -4.34 2.98
C ILE A 231 2.44 -3.45 2.36
N GLY A 232 2.74 -2.30 2.98
CA GLY A 232 3.87 -1.47 2.63
C GLY A 232 3.53 0.00 2.45
N ASN A 233 4.60 0.79 2.34
CA ASN A 233 4.55 2.19 1.96
C ASN A 233 5.34 2.38 0.67
N THR A 234 4.69 2.96 -0.33
CA THR A 234 5.25 3.17 -1.66
C THR A 234 6.02 4.48 -1.80
N GLY A 235 5.88 5.40 -0.85
CA GLY A 235 6.45 6.75 -0.91
C GLY A 235 5.86 7.63 -2.01
N ILE A 236 4.71 7.25 -2.59
CA ILE A 236 4.05 7.98 -3.67
C ILE A 236 2.65 8.46 -3.29
N ALA A 237 2.16 9.49 -3.98
CA ALA A 237 0.80 9.97 -3.82
C ALA A 237 -0.16 9.11 -4.66
N ILE A 238 -0.74 8.09 -4.03
CA ILE A 238 -1.61 7.11 -4.70
C ILE A 238 -2.94 7.78 -5.05
N SER A 239 -3.27 7.92 -6.33
CA SER A 239 -4.51 8.59 -6.77
C SER A 239 -5.60 7.67 -7.30
N ALA A 240 -5.25 6.44 -7.68
CA ALA A 240 -6.20 5.46 -8.17
C ALA A 240 -5.67 4.04 -8.03
N PHE A 241 -6.61 3.10 -7.93
CA PHE A 241 -6.41 1.68 -8.17
C PHE A 241 -7.22 1.26 -9.40
N ALA A 242 -6.71 0.28 -10.15
CA ALA A 242 -7.36 -0.28 -11.33
C ALA A 242 -6.95 -1.73 -11.53
N GLU A 243 -7.77 -2.48 -12.26
CA GLU A 243 -7.50 -3.86 -12.65
C GLU A 243 -7.38 -3.95 -14.17
N ASP A 244 -6.55 -4.87 -14.65
CA ASP A 244 -6.61 -5.30 -16.05
C ASP A 244 -7.65 -6.42 -16.27
N GLU A 245 -7.75 -6.91 -17.50
CA GLU A 245 -8.67 -7.99 -17.86
C GLU A 245 -8.37 -9.32 -17.16
N ALA A 246 -7.10 -9.54 -16.76
CA ALA A 246 -6.67 -10.72 -16.02
C ALA A 246 -6.91 -10.58 -14.50
N GLY A 247 -7.43 -9.44 -14.03
CA GLY A 247 -7.67 -9.15 -12.62
C GLY A 247 -6.40 -8.73 -11.86
N GLU A 248 -5.31 -8.46 -12.59
CA GLU A 248 -4.08 -7.97 -11.98
C GLU A 248 -4.25 -6.52 -11.58
N LEU A 249 -3.69 -6.16 -10.42
CA LEU A 249 -3.93 -4.87 -9.79
C LEU A 249 -2.82 -3.89 -10.09
N TYR A 250 -3.23 -2.65 -10.33
CA TYR A 250 -2.39 -1.51 -10.61
C TYR A 250 -2.77 -0.32 -9.74
N PHE A 251 -1.84 0.59 -9.54
CA PHE A 251 -2.05 1.86 -8.86
C PHE A 251 -1.28 3.00 -9.54
N ALA A 252 -1.79 4.23 -9.42
CA ALA A 252 -1.25 5.40 -10.10
C ALA A 252 -0.56 6.39 -9.16
N ASP A 253 0.68 6.77 -9.51
CA ASP A 253 1.44 7.86 -8.90
C ASP A 253 0.98 9.21 -9.48
N TYR A 254 0.27 9.99 -8.66
CA TYR A 254 -0.19 11.31 -9.05
C TYR A 254 0.95 12.29 -9.36
N ALA A 255 2.06 12.19 -8.64
CA ALA A 255 3.15 13.15 -8.73
C ALA A 255 4.02 12.91 -9.97
N ARG A 256 4.25 11.64 -10.33
CA ARG A 256 5.13 11.25 -11.45
C ARG A 256 4.39 10.84 -12.72
N GLY A 257 3.09 10.58 -12.65
CA GLY A 257 2.31 10.10 -13.80
C GLY A 257 2.62 8.65 -14.18
N GLU A 258 3.03 7.83 -13.20
CA GLU A 258 3.38 6.42 -13.39
C GLU A 258 2.22 5.51 -13.02
N ILE A 259 2.09 4.38 -13.74
CA ILE A 259 1.23 3.26 -13.35
C ILE A 259 2.12 2.12 -12.89
N ARG A 260 1.89 1.62 -11.68
CA ARG A 260 2.63 0.53 -11.07
C ARG A 260 1.74 -0.70 -10.92
N ARG A 261 2.31 -1.88 -11.14
CA ARG A 261 1.62 -3.17 -11.01
C ARG A 261 2.04 -3.85 -9.71
N PHE A 262 1.10 -4.52 -9.03
CA PHE A 262 1.43 -5.41 -7.92
C PHE A 262 2.14 -6.68 -8.41
N ALA A 263 3.17 -7.09 -7.70
CA ALA A 263 3.90 -8.33 -7.92
C ALA A 263 4.00 -9.12 -6.62
N ALA A 264 4.10 -10.45 -6.72
CA ALA A 264 4.42 -11.26 -5.56
C ALA A 264 5.85 -10.97 -5.12
N GLU A 265 6.02 -10.86 -3.81
CA GLU A 265 7.35 -10.98 -3.22
C GLU A 265 7.95 -12.34 -3.64
N PRO A 266 9.21 -12.38 -4.08
CA PRO A 266 9.87 -13.64 -4.41
C PRO A 266 9.82 -14.57 -3.19
N ALA A 267 9.34 -15.80 -3.38
CA ALA A 267 9.09 -16.75 -2.29
C ALA A 267 10.32 -17.12 -1.44
N ASP A 268 11.53 -16.82 -1.94
CA ASP A 268 12.80 -17.08 -1.27
C ASP A 268 13.38 -15.87 -0.54
N ARG A 269 12.67 -14.73 -0.46
CA ARG A 269 13.16 -13.54 0.25
C ARG A 269 13.17 -13.77 1.76
N ILE A 270 14.30 -13.48 2.41
CA ILE A 270 14.54 -13.61 3.85
C ILE A 270 15.07 -12.30 4.42
N ASP A 271 14.84 -12.10 5.72
CA ASP A 271 15.38 -10.93 6.43
C ASP A 271 16.72 -11.26 7.09
N VAL A 272 17.71 -10.40 6.84
CA VAL A 272 18.97 -10.36 7.57
C VAL A 272 18.81 -9.37 8.72
N ILE A 273 18.72 -9.88 9.95
CA ILE A 273 18.37 -9.11 11.14
C ILE A 273 19.62 -8.63 11.86
N GLU A 274 19.62 -7.35 12.27
CA GLU A 274 20.69 -6.75 13.08
C GLU A 274 20.43 -6.92 14.59
N TYR A 275 21.48 -7.39 15.28
CA TYR A 275 21.59 -7.45 16.71
C TYR A 275 22.78 -6.59 17.17
N TYR A 276 22.65 -6.00 18.36
CA TYR A 276 23.68 -5.18 18.97
C TYR A 276 24.01 -5.68 20.38
N ASN A 277 25.30 -5.75 20.69
CA ASN A 277 25.80 -6.04 22.03
C ASN A 277 26.45 -4.78 22.62
N ALA A 278 25.79 -4.19 23.62
CA ALA A 278 26.21 -2.94 24.22
C ALA A 278 27.52 -3.04 25.02
N ALA A 279 27.84 -4.21 25.58
CA ALA A 279 29.06 -4.40 26.36
C ALA A 279 30.31 -4.43 25.46
N LEU A 280 30.17 -4.94 24.24
CA LEU A 280 31.23 -5.03 23.24
C LEU A 280 31.23 -3.85 22.26
N ASN A 281 30.10 -3.13 22.18
CA ASN A 281 29.79 -2.21 21.07
C ASN A 281 29.93 -2.91 19.72
N HIS A 282 29.37 -4.13 19.61
CA HIS A 282 29.46 -4.99 18.43
C HIS A 282 28.09 -5.23 17.79
N TYR A 283 28.11 -5.42 16.49
CA TYR A 283 26.95 -5.77 15.69
C TYR A 283 27.08 -7.21 15.17
N PHE A 284 25.93 -7.89 15.09
CA PHE A 284 25.81 -9.20 14.48
C PHE A 284 24.59 -9.21 13.57
N MET A 285 24.79 -9.73 12.35
CA MET A 285 23.76 -9.86 11.34
C MET A 285 23.49 -11.35 11.12
N THR A 286 22.23 -11.78 11.07
CA THR A 286 21.91 -13.16 10.70
C THR A 286 20.55 -13.27 10.03
N ALA A 287 20.44 -14.19 9.08
CA ALA A 287 19.18 -14.66 8.52
C ALA A 287 18.86 -16.12 8.92
N THR A 288 19.71 -16.74 9.75
CA THR A 288 19.59 -18.14 10.13
C THR A 288 18.55 -18.29 11.25
N PRO A 289 17.46 -19.06 11.05
CA PRO A 289 16.39 -19.16 12.05
C PRO A 289 16.85 -19.65 13.42
N ALA A 290 17.81 -20.58 13.47
CA ALA A 290 18.35 -21.10 14.72
C ALA A 290 19.15 -20.04 15.51
N GLU A 291 19.93 -19.20 14.81
CA GLU A 291 20.70 -18.12 15.44
C GLU A 291 19.77 -17.02 15.95
N ILE A 292 18.80 -16.63 15.12
CA ILE A 292 17.73 -15.69 15.49
C ILE A 292 17.01 -16.16 16.75
N HIS A 293 16.61 -17.44 16.79
CA HIS A 293 15.94 -18.00 17.97
C HIS A 293 16.85 -17.96 19.20
N ALA A 294 18.13 -18.30 19.08
CA ALA A 294 19.06 -18.28 20.20
C ALA A 294 19.32 -16.86 20.75
N LEU A 295 19.36 -15.85 19.87
CA LEU A 295 19.49 -14.44 20.26
C LEU A 295 18.21 -13.92 20.92
N ASP A 296 17.05 -14.17 20.30
CA ASP A 296 15.75 -13.68 20.77
C ASP A 296 15.32 -14.31 22.10
N SER A 297 15.65 -15.60 22.30
CA SER A 297 15.39 -16.32 23.55
C SER A 297 16.35 -15.95 24.69
N GLY A 298 17.39 -15.17 24.41
CA GLY A 298 18.45 -14.86 25.38
C GLY A 298 19.38 -16.03 25.68
N THR A 299 19.36 -17.10 24.86
CA THR A 299 20.36 -18.18 24.91
C THR A 299 21.76 -17.63 24.67
N LEU A 300 21.90 -16.75 23.68
CA LEU A 300 23.10 -15.94 23.46
C LEU A 300 22.93 -14.60 24.18
N LYS A 301 23.50 -14.49 25.38
CA LYS A 301 23.31 -13.32 26.26
C LYS A 301 24.00 -12.06 25.73
N GLY A 302 23.42 -10.90 26.06
CA GLY A 302 24.01 -9.58 25.80
C GLY A 302 23.64 -8.97 24.45
N TRP A 303 22.93 -9.70 23.59
CA TRP A 303 22.48 -9.25 22.28
C TRP A 303 21.01 -8.80 22.30
N ALA A 304 20.71 -7.70 21.63
CA ALA A 304 19.36 -7.19 21.45
C ALA A 304 19.12 -6.78 19.99
N ARG A 305 17.90 -7.02 19.48
CA ARG A 305 17.49 -6.54 18.15
C ARG A 305 17.57 -5.03 18.10
N THR A 306 18.10 -4.48 17.00
CA THR A 306 18.12 -3.02 16.78
C THR A 306 16.91 -2.49 16.01
N SER A 307 15.98 -3.40 15.67
CA SER A 307 14.86 -3.20 14.74
C SER A 307 15.29 -2.84 13.31
N ARG A 308 16.57 -3.03 12.97
CA ARG A 308 17.09 -2.88 11.61
C ARG A 308 17.27 -4.24 10.97
N SER A 309 16.99 -4.29 9.68
CA SER A 309 17.22 -5.46 8.83
C SER A 309 17.37 -5.00 7.38
N PHE A 310 17.83 -5.90 6.54
CA PHE A 310 17.71 -5.79 5.09
C PHE A 310 17.35 -7.15 4.51
N SER A 311 16.75 -7.16 3.33
CA SER A 311 16.32 -8.41 2.69
C SER A 311 17.45 -9.06 1.88
N ALA A 312 17.38 -10.38 1.74
CA ALA A 312 18.25 -11.22 0.92
C ALA A 312 17.44 -12.41 0.39
N PHE A 313 18.06 -13.35 -0.31
CA PHE A 313 17.42 -14.59 -0.75
C PHE A 313 18.01 -15.81 -0.02
N ALA A 314 17.16 -16.75 0.40
CA ALA A 314 17.59 -18.02 1.00
C ALA A 314 18.30 -18.92 -0.02
N GLN A 315 17.90 -18.83 -1.29
CA GLN A 315 18.40 -19.64 -2.38
C GLN A 315 18.87 -18.76 -3.54
N ALA A 316 19.58 -19.36 -4.49
CA ALA A 316 20.05 -18.65 -5.67
C ALA A 316 18.88 -18.11 -6.49
N ALA A 317 18.87 -16.81 -6.71
CA ALA A 317 17.96 -16.11 -7.61
C ALA A 317 18.72 -15.47 -8.78
N SER A 318 18.01 -15.17 -9.87
CA SER A 318 18.61 -14.52 -11.04
C SER A 318 19.32 -13.22 -10.64
N GLY A 319 20.57 -13.05 -11.07
CA GLY A 319 21.38 -11.86 -10.77
C GLY A 319 21.95 -11.80 -9.34
N THR A 320 21.81 -12.86 -8.54
CA THR A 320 22.38 -12.91 -7.18
C THR A 320 23.65 -13.75 -7.13
N SER A 321 24.51 -13.46 -6.14
CA SER A 321 25.72 -14.23 -5.81
C SER A 321 25.60 -14.85 -4.41
N PRO A 322 26.18 -16.03 -4.16
CA PRO A 322 26.22 -16.61 -2.84
C PRO A 322 27.09 -15.75 -1.90
N VAL A 323 26.65 -15.61 -0.66
CA VAL A 323 27.39 -14.88 0.37
C VAL A 323 28.17 -15.84 1.23
N CYS A 324 29.50 -15.70 1.23
CA CYS A 324 30.34 -16.39 2.19
C CYS A 324 30.25 -15.71 3.56
N ARG A 325 30.31 -16.51 4.62
CA ARG A 325 30.42 -16.06 6.00
C ARG A 325 31.68 -16.61 6.63
N TYR A 326 32.48 -15.72 7.20
CA TYR A 326 33.63 -16.07 8.02
C TYR A 326 33.49 -15.48 9.42
N TYR A 327 33.90 -16.24 10.42
CA TYR A 327 33.96 -15.81 11.81
C TYR A 327 35.42 -15.58 12.24
N LEU A 328 35.68 -14.42 12.85
CA LEU A 328 36.95 -14.09 13.48
C LEU A 328 36.81 -14.29 15.00
N PRO A 329 37.44 -15.33 15.60
CA PRO A 329 37.28 -15.63 17.02
C PRO A 329 37.94 -14.61 17.94
N PRO A 330 37.44 -14.40 19.19
CA PRO A 330 37.88 -13.41 20.19
C PRO A 330 39.39 -13.23 20.38
N ALA A 331 40.17 -14.30 20.18
CA ALA A 331 41.63 -14.25 20.26
C ALA A 331 42.29 -13.38 19.18
N PHE A 332 41.58 -13.10 18.09
CA PHE A 332 42.06 -12.36 16.91
C PHE A 332 41.18 -11.15 16.54
N GLY A 333 40.11 -10.90 17.32
CA GLY A 333 39.03 -9.95 17.05
C GLY A 333 37.67 -10.60 17.38
N ASP A 334 36.53 -9.97 17.13
CA ASP A 334 35.21 -10.63 17.28
C ASP A 334 34.23 -10.11 16.23
N SER A 335 34.26 -10.75 15.06
CA SER A 335 33.53 -10.29 13.89
C SER A 335 32.99 -11.43 13.06
N HIS A 336 31.83 -11.18 12.46
CA HIS A 336 31.39 -11.92 11.29
C HIS A 336 31.65 -11.07 10.04
N PHE A 337 32.29 -11.69 9.06
CA PHE A 337 32.58 -11.10 7.76
C PHE A 337 31.71 -11.77 6.70
N TYR A 338 31.10 -10.95 5.85
CA TYR A 338 30.20 -11.36 4.79
C TYR A 338 30.64 -10.71 3.48
N SER A 339 30.67 -11.51 2.41
CA SER A 339 30.91 -11.02 1.05
C SER A 339 30.10 -11.80 0.03
N ALA A 340 29.50 -11.08 -0.91
CA ALA A 340 28.86 -11.65 -2.10
C ALA A 340 29.85 -11.82 -3.27
N SER A 341 31.11 -11.39 -3.11
CA SER A 341 32.14 -11.49 -4.14
C SER A 341 32.92 -12.79 -3.98
N PRO A 342 32.85 -13.72 -4.95
CA PRO A 342 33.64 -14.95 -4.88
C PRO A 342 35.14 -14.67 -4.78
N VAL A 343 35.61 -13.62 -5.45
CA VAL A 343 37.01 -13.19 -5.39
C VAL A 343 37.40 -12.76 -3.99
N GLU A 344 36.60 -11.90 -3.35
CA GLU A 344 36.89 -11.44 -1.97
C GLU A 344 36.80 -12.61 -0.97
N CYS A 345 35.82 -13.50 -1.15
CA CYS A 345 35.69 -14.71 -0.33
C CYS A 345 36.94 -15.60 -0.40
N ASP A 346 37.54 -15.76 -1.57
CA ASP A 346 38.76 -16.55 -1.76
C ASP A 346 40.00 -15.82 -1.22
N GLU A 347 40.08 -14.50 -1.41
CA GLU A 347 41.17 -13.67 -0.89
C GLU A 347 41.21 -13.64 0.63
N VAL A 348 40.05 -13.50 1.29
CA VAL A 348 39.97 -13.50 2.76
C VAL A 348 40.47 -14.82 3.32
N ARG A 349 40.05 -15.95 2.72
CA ARG A 349 40.50 -17.29 3.10
C ARG A 349 42.01 -17.46 2.95
N ALA A 350 42.60 -16.90 1.88
CA ALA A 350 44.03 -17.01 1.61
C ALA A 350 44.88 -16.09 2.50
N LYS A 351 44.40 -14.86 2.75
CA LYS A 351 45.17 -13.79 3.40
C LYS A 351 45.05 -13.80 4.93
N PHE A 352 43.91 -14.25 5.46
CA PHE A 352 43.62 -14.14 6.89
C PHE A 352 43.32 -15.51 7.52
N PRO A 353 44.35 -16.27 7.92
CA PRO A 353 44.17 -17.63 8.47
C PRO A 353 43.42 -17.68 9.80
N GLY A 354 43.23 -16.55 10.48
CA GLY A 354 42.42 -16.45 11.70
C GLY A 354 40.90 -16.43 11.46
N PHE A 355 40.46 -16.22 10.21
CA PHE A 355 39.04 -16.28 9.84
C PHE A 355 38.63 -17.73 9.59
N VAL A 356 37.66 -18.20 10.38
CA VAL A 356 37.07 -19.53 10.25
C VAL A 356 35.90 -19.45 9.28
N SER A 357 35.92 -20.26 8.23
CA SER A 357 34.79 -20.36 7.29
C SER A 357 33.59 -21.02 7.97
N GLU A 358 32.45 -20.34 7.98
CA GLU A 358 31.19 -20.88 8.50
C GLU A 358 30.21 -21.29 7.39
N GLY A 359 30.43 -20.82 6.17
CA GLY A 359 29.68 -21.27 5.00
C GLY A 359 30.02 -20.45 3.76
N ALA A 360 30.08 -21.11 2.60
CA ALA A 360 30.32 -20.44 1.33
C ALA A 360 29.04 -19.81 0.73
N SER A 361 27.87 -20.09 1.30
CA SER A 361 26.56 -19.67 0.80
C SER A 361 25.54 -19.63 1.94
N VAL A 362 25.66 -18.68 2.86
CA VAL A 362 24.71 -18.52 3.99
C VAL A 362 23.43 -17.77 3.59
N LEU A 363 23.47 -17.02 2.50
CA LEU A 363 22.37 -16.33 1.83
C LEU A 363 22.81 -15.96 0.40
N HIS A 364 21.89 -15.44 -0.41
CA HIS A 364 22.18 -14.92 -1.75
C HIS A 364 21.74 -13.46 -1.88
N ILE A 365 22.55 -12.64 -2.53
CA ILE A 365 22.29 -11.21 -2.71
C ILE A 365 23.00 -10.70 -3.96
N ALA A 366 22.49 -9.63 -4.58
CA ALA A 366 23.11 -9.05 -5.77
C ALA A 366 24.40 -8.29 -5.40
N LEU A 367 25.35 -8.27 -6.34
CA LEU A 367 26.52 -7.40 -6.28
C LEU A 367 26.19 -6.05 -6.93
N PRO A 368 26.74 -4.93 -6.44
CA PRO A 368 26.70 -3.67 -7.17
C PRO A 368 27.61 -3.75 -8.40
N ASP A 369 27.47 -2.76 -9.28
CA ASP A 369 28.48 -2.51 -10.30
C ASP A 369 29.85 -2.28 -9.65
N THR A 370 30.85 -3.07 -10.03
CA THR A 370 32.15 -3.10 -9.33
C THR A 370 32.98 -1.83 -9.48
N VAL A 371 32.67 -0.97 -10.46
CA VAL A 371 33.39 0.29 -10.71
C VAL A 371 32.67 1.46 -10.04
N THR A 372 31.36 1.54 -10.24
CA THR A 372 30.52 2.68 -9.83
C THR A 372 29.85 2.48 -8.48
N GLY A 373 29.73 1.25 -7.99
CA GLY A 373 28.99 0.92 -6.77
C GLY A 373 27.47 0.99 -6.90
N VAL A 374 26.94 1.20 -8.11
CA VAL A 374 25.50 1.37 -8.34
C VAL A 374 24.76 0.02 -8.25
N CYS A 375 23.65 0.02 -7.53
CA CYS A 375 22.71 -1.10 -7.45
C CYS A 375 21.63 -1.04 -8.54
N ALA A 376 21.07 -2.19 -8.92
CA ALA A 376 19.95 -2.27 -9.86
C ALA A 376 18.68 -1.62 -9.28
N THR A 377 17.75 -1.19 -10.14
CA THR A 377 16.58 -0.36 -9.79
C THR A 377 15.68 -0.93 -8.67
N ASP A 378 15.60 -2.26 -8.53
CA ASP A 378 14.77 -2.94 -7.52
C ASP A 378 15.57 -3.40 -6.29
N THR A 379 16.74 -2.79 -6.07
CA THR A 379 17.63 -3.12 -4.95
C THR A 379 18.18 -1.87 -4.28
N VAL A 380 18.51 -1.96 -3.00
CA VAL A 380 19.16 -0.89 -2.24
C VAL A 380 20.59 -1.23 -1.84
N PRO A 381 21.49 -0.23 -1.80
CA PRO A 381 22.85 -0.42 -1.31
C PRO A 381 22.90 -0.97 0.11
N VAL A 382 23.76 -1.96 0.33
CA VAL A 382 24.21 -2.40 1.65
C VAL A 382 25.66 -1.96 1.80
N TYR A 383 25.96 -1.27 2.89
CA TYR A 383 27.28 -0.79 3.25
C TYR A 383 27.89 -1.68 4.31
N ARG A 384 29.19 -2.01 4.17
CA ARG A 384 29.99 -2.68 5.20
C ARG A 384 30.97 -1.68 5.80
N VAL A 385 31.01 -1.59 7.13
CA VAL A 385 31.99 -0.76 7.85
C VAL A 385 32.70 -1.59 8.90
N TRP A 386 34.03 -1.65 8.79
CA TRP A 386 34.89 -2.21 9.82
C TRP A 386 35.20 -1.14 10.87
N ASN A 387 35.05 -1.45 12.15
CA ASN A 387 35.25 -0.48 13.23
C ASN A 387 36.70 -0.01 13.43
N ASN A 388 37.69 -0.64 12.76
CA ASN A 388 39.12 -0.32 12.86
C ASN A 388 39.66 -0.31 14.31
N ARG A 389 39.11 -1.17 15.16
CA ARG A 389 39.56 -1.39 16.54
C ARG A 389 40.31 -2.72 16.66
N ALA A 390 41.10 -2.87 17.72
CA ALA A 390 41.83 -4.12 17.99
C ALA A 390 40.90 -5.32 18.23
N ASP A 391 39.69 -5.08 18.73
CA ASP A 391 38.67 -6.11 18.95
C ASP A 391 37.81 -6.39 17.70
N ALA A 392 38.06 -5.68 16.58
CA ALA A 392 37.52 -5.85 15.24
C ALA A 392 36.05 -6.32 15.14
N ASN A 393 35.17 -5.46 14.61
CA ASN A 393 33.78 -5.81 14.31
C ASN A 393 33.33 -5.13 13.00
N HIS A 394 32.63 -5.88 12.15
CA HIS A 394 32.00 -5.37 10.93
C HIS A 394 30.50 -5.19 11.14
N ARG A 395 29.96 -4.05 10.66
CA ARG A 395 28.54 -3.79 10.61
C ARG A 395 28.06 -3.65 9.16
N TYR A 396 26.84 -4.10 8.90
CA TYR A 396 26.18 -4.03 7.61
C TYR A 396 24.89 -3.23 7.74
N THR A 397 24.68 -2.26 6.86
CA THR A 397 23.49 -1.39 6.93
C THR A 397 23.07 -0.91 5.57
N THR A 398 21.78 -0.70 5.36
CA THR A 398 21.24 -0.01 4.17
C THR A 398 21.12 1.50 4.37
N ASP A 399 21.40 2.00 5.58
CA ASP A 399 21.26 3.41 5.92
C ASP A 399 22.61 4.15 5.73
N PRO A 400 22.71 5.05 4.73
CA PRO A 400 23.94 5.79 4.48
C PRO A 400 24.31 6.74 5.63
N ALA A 401 23.33 7.20 6.44
CA ALA A 401 23.62 8.05 7.59
C ALA A 401 24.35 7.27 8.69
N ILE A 402 23.97 5.99 8.90
CA ILE A 402 24.67 5.10 9.84
C ILE A 402 26.09 4.82 9.38
N ARG A 403 26.25 4.50 8.09
CA ARG A 403 27.57 4.30 7.47
C ARG A 403 28.46 5.53 7.68
N ASN A 404 27.95 6.72 7.37
CA ASN A 404 28.70 7.97 7.53
C ASN A 404 29.05 8.27 9.00
N ALA A 405 28.14 7.99 9.94
CA ALA A 405 28.40 8.16 11.36
C ALA A 405 29.52 7.23 11.86
N MET A 406 29.56 5.98 11.41
CA MET A 406 30.62 5.04 11.79
C MET A 406 31.98 5.43 11.21
N VAL A 407 32.01 5.89 9.95
CA VAL A 407 33.25 6.40 9.33
C VAL A 407 33.76 7.64 10.06
N ALA A 408 32.87 8.56 10.45
CA ALA A 408 33.24 9.74 11.23
C ALA A 408 33.82 9.38 12.62
N GLN A 409 33.50 8.19 13.15
CA GLN A 409 34.04 7.66 14.40
C GLN A 409 35.35 6.87 14.22
N GLY A 410 35.94 6.88 13.01
CA GLY A 410 37.20 6.21 12.69
C GLY A 410 37.06 4.83 12.06
N GLY A 411 35.83 4.40 11.74
CA GLY A 411 35.58 3.18 10.98
C GLY A 411 36.01 3.29 9.52
N ILE A 412 36.26 2.16 8.89
CA ILE A 412 36.66 2.04 7.48
C ILE A 412 35.49 1.45 6.69
N ALA A 413 34.96 2.21 5.73
CA ALA A 413 33.96 1.71 4.80
C ALA A 413 34.62 0.85 3.71
N GLU A 414 33.99 -0.28 3.39
CA GLU A 414 34.52 -1.27 2.47
C GLU A 414 33.48 -1.60 1.41
N GLY A 415 33.91 -1.71 0.14
CA GLY A 415 33.04 -2.02 -0.98
C GLY A 415 33.46 -1.31 -2.27
N TYR A 416 32.55 -1.32 -3.23
CA TYR A 416 32.73 -0.82 -4.59
C TYR A 416 32.24 0.62 -4.75
N GLY A 417 32.83 1.34 -5.72
CA GLY A 417 32.47 2.71 -6.03
C GLY A 417 32.82 3.74 -4.94
N PRO A 418 32.50 5.03 -5.18
CA PRO A 418 32.78 6.11 -4.23
C PRO A 418 32.00 5.96 -2.91
N ASP A 419 30.86 5.29 -2.95
CA ASP A 419 30.01 5.08 -1.78
C ASP A 419 30.33 3.79 -1.01
N HIS A 420 31.31 3.00 -1.45
CA HIS A 420 31.72 1.76 -0.79
C HIS A 420 30.54 0.80 -0.54
N VAL A 421 29.78 0.53 -1.59
CA VAL A 421 28.65 -0.40 -1.55
C VAL A 421 29.18 -1.82 -1.66
N ILE A 422 28.82 -2.72 -0.75
CA ILE A 422 29.32 -4.10 -0.76
C ILE A 422 28.35 -5.09 -1.42
N MET A 423 27.04 -4.85 -1.28
CA MET A 423 25.96 -5.72 -1.76
C MET A 423 24.73 -4.86 -2.11
N CYS A 424 23.78 -5.43 -2.83
CA CYS A 424 22.51 -4.81 -3.19
C CYS A 424 21.34 -5.68 -2.70
N ALA A 425 20.67 -5.23 -1.64
CA ALA A 425 19.54 -5.93 -1.04
C ALA A 425 18.25 -5.72 -1.85
N PRO A 426 17.45 -6.75 -2.16
CA PRO A 426 16.15 -6.58 -2.79
C PRO A 426 15.22 -5.68 -1.96
N GLN A 427 14.40 -4.87 -2.65
CA GLN A 427 13.33 -4.07 -2.04
C GLN A 427 11.97 -4.74 -2.12
#